data_AF-A0A9N9T313-F1
#
_entry.id   AF-A0A9N9T313-F1
#
_cell.length_a   1.000
_cell.length_b   1.000
_cell.length_c   1.000
_cell.angle_alpha   90.00
_cell.angle_beta   90.00
_cell.angle_gamma   90.00
#
_symmetry.space_group_name_H-M   'P 1'
#
loop_
_entity.id
_entity.type
_entity.pdbx_description
1 polymer ?
#
loop_
_entity_poly.entity_id
_entity_poly.type
_entity_poly.pdbx_seq_one_letter_code
_entity_poly.pdbx_strand_id
1 'polypeptide(L)'
;MEVPTIKCFVRNNVLLLLFITIVKAQIAPKISTPNSCALKERCGECIQTPGCAWCYDPNFGNEPRCFDPELKFQQHKKCPEEFVFFPDNIQNFVTNLELTKVHKGVIDGDKTIAKGIGESYNAGGVRDKMVQVAPQRIRLKLRPGKLHSIEMKYTQAEDYPMDVYYLMGLSKSMSDNEKLLHLGERLATTTKQLTSHFRLGFGTFVDKVVMSNGNNLTEK
;
A
#
# COMPACT_ATOMS: atom_id res chain seq x y z
N MET A 1 9.46 -5.10 71.07
CA MET A 1 8.90 -5.55 69.78
C MET A 1 7.58 -4.81 69.62
N GLU A 2 7.30 -3.96 68.65
CA GLU A 2 7.89 -3.64 67.35
C GLU A 2 7.64 -2.16 67.02
N VAL A 3 8.50 -1.56 66.20
CA VAL A 3 8.41 -0.18 65.70
C VAL A 3 7.75 -0.20 64.32
N PRO A 4 6.61 0.46 64.08
CA PRO A 4 6.07 0.56 62.72
C PRO A 4 5.68 1.99 62.34
N THR A 5 6.64 2.85 61.99
CA THR A 5 6.33 4.11 61.27
C THR A 5 7.37 4.53 60.22
N ILE A 6 8.56 3.94 60.20
CA ILE A 6 9.64 4.34 59.28
C ILE A 6 9.38 3.91 57.82
N LYS A 7 8.68 2.78 57.60
CA LYS A 7 8.45 2.23 56.23
C LYS A 7 7.56 3.12 55.35
N CYS A 8 6.60 3.87 55.92
CA CYS A 8 5.74 4.77 55.12
C CYS A 8 6.44 6.07 54.73
N PHE A 9 7.27 6.63 55.61
CA PHE A 9 7.98 7.88 55.34
C PHE A 9 9.05 7.73 54.24
N VAL A 10 9.76 6.59 54.25
CA VAL A 10 10.76 6.25 53.21
C VAL A 10 10.08 5.97 51.88
N ARG A 11 8.94 5.25 51.86
CA ARG A 11 8.21 4.95 50.61
C ARG A 11 7.66 6.22 49.94
N ASN A 12 7.17 7.18 50.73
CA ASN A 12 6.64 8.44 50.19
C ASN A 12 7.76 9.36 49.66
N ASN A 13 8.92 9.41 50.32
CA ASN A 13 10.08 10.17 49.83
C ASN A 13 10.71 9.53 48.57
N VAL A 14 10.76 8.21 48.48
CA VAL A 14 11.26 7.50 47.28
C VAL A 14 10.33 7.73 46.09
N LEU A 15 9.00 7.70 46.31
CA LEU A 15 8.02 8.04 45.27
C LEU A 15 8.16 9.51 44.82
N LEU A 16 8.35 10.44 45.75
CA LEU A 16 8.56 11.86 45.42
C LEU A 16 9.83 12.07 44.58
N LEU A 17 10.93 11.40 44.93
CA LEU A 17 12.18 11.46 44.18
C LEU A 17 12.05 10.84 42.78
N LEU A 18 11.32 9.72 42.64
CA LEU A 18 10.99 9.13 41.34
C LEU A 18 10.12 10.06 40.48
N PHE A 19 9.14 10.73 41.07
CA PHE A 19 8.35 11.72 40.35
C PHE A 19 9.21 12.90 39.88
N ILE A 20 10.13 13.39 40.70
CA ILE A 20 11.03 14.49 40.34
C ILE A 20 11.98 14.09 39.18
N THR A 21 12.49 12.85 39.15
CA THR A 21 13.35 12.40 38.04
C THR A 21 12.57 12.20 36.75
N ILE A 22 11.34 11.69 36.81
CA ILE A 22 10.44 11.57 35.64
C ILE A 22 10.10 12.95 35.07
N VAL A 23 9.80 13.93 35.93
CA VAL A 23 9.53 15.31 35.49
C VAL A 23 10.77 15.94 34.85
N LYS A 24 11.98 15.73 35.40
CA LYS A 24 13.23 16.20 34.78
C LYS A 24 13.51 15.54 33.43
N ALA A 25 13.16 14.27 33.24
CA ALA A 25 13.31 13.57 31.96
C ALA A 25 12.38 14.12 30.86
N GLN A 26 11.21 14.65 31.22
CA GLN A 26 10.27 15.32 30.30
C GLN A 26 10.72 16.74 29.92
N ILE A 27 11.61 17.36 30.71
CA ILE A 27 12.15 18.71 30.49
C ILE A 27 13.53 18.65 29.82
N ALA A 28 13.96 17.49 29.32
CA ALA A 28 15.14 17.42 28.46
C ALA A 28 14.93 18.40 27.28
N PRO A 29 15.77 19.45 27.14
CA PRO A 29 15.66 20.34 26.00
C PRO A 29 15.82 19.49 24.75
N LYS A 30 14.88 19.61 23.80
CA LYS A 30 15.11 19.11 22.44
C LYS A 30 16.43 19.75 22.02
N ILE A 31 17.49 18.93 21.93
CA ILE A 31 18.79 19.38 21.45
C ILE A 31 18.51 19.92 20.04
N SER A 32 18.50 21.23 19.91
CA SER A 32 18.50 21.92 18.63
C SER A 32 19.80 21.50 17.98
N THR A 33 19.71 20.57 17.06
CA THR A 33 20.80 20.30 16.13
C THR A 33 21.24 21.65 15.55
N PRO A 34 22.56 21.93 15.47
CA PRO A 34 23.05 23.11 14.75
C PRO A 34 22.37 23.13 13.37
N ASN A 35 21.86 24.30 12.95
CA ASN A 35 21.00 24.44 11.78
C ASN A 35 21.63 23.74 10.55
N SER A 36 21.17 22.51 10.27
CA SER A 36 21.74 21.62 9.25
C SER A 36 21.70 22.23 7.85
N CYS A 37 20.75 23.16 7.63
CA CYS A 37 20.57 23.86 6.37
C CYS A 37 21.72 24.83 6.08
N ALA A 38 22.18 25.59 7.08
CA ALA A 38 23.13 26.69 6.88
C ALA A 38 24.52 26.24 6.40
N LEU A 39 24.85 24.95 6.50
CA LEU A 39 26.11 24.36 6.04
C LEU A 39 26.13 24.06 4.53
N LYS A 40 25.02 24.22 3.82
CA LYS A 40 24.89 23.84 2.40
C LYS A 40 25.12 25.05 1.48
N GLU A 41 26.19 24.99 0.70
CA GLU A 41 26.57 26.06 -0.25
C GLU A 41 25.89 25.94 -1.62
N ARG A 42 25.27 24.80 -1.92
CA ARG A 42 24.62 24.54 -3.21
C ARG A 42 23.13 24.28 -3.05
N CYS A 43 22.33 24.79 -3.98
CA CYS A 43 20.88 24.58 -4.02
C CYS A 43 20.52 23.09 -4.00
N GLY A 44 21.18 22.26 -4.83
CA GLY A 44 20.88 20.82 -4.88
C GLY A 44 21.06 20.10 -3.53
N GLU A 45 22.13 20.42 -2.79
CA GLU A 45 22.41 19.84 -1.47
C GLU A 45 21.45 20.36 -0.40
N CYS A 46 21.08 21.64 -0.49
CA CYS A 46 20.09 22.26 0.38
C CYS A 46 18.73 21.56 0.25
N ILE A 47 18.24 21.36 -0.97
CA ILE A 47 16.90 20.82 -1.23
C ILE A 47 16.79 19.33 -0.91
N GLN A 48 17.92 18.60 -0.96
CA GLN A 48 18.00 17.22 -0.47
C GLN A 48 17.90 17.11 1.05
N THR A 49 18.15 18.19 1.77
CA THR A 49 18.01 18.23 3.22
C THR A 49 16.54 18.49 3.57
N PRO A 50 15.88 17.60 4.34
CA PRO A 50 14.48 17.80 4.73
C PRO A 50 14.31 19.09 5.54
N GLY A 51 13.25 19.85 5.25
CA GLY A 51 12.94 21.09 5.96
C GLY A 51 13.62 22.34 5.40
N CYS A 52 14.72 22.25 4.64
CA CYS A 52 15.45 23.45 4.19
C CYS A 52 14.85 24.12 2.95
N ALA A 53 15.02 25.44 2.81
CA ALA A 53 14.66 26.24 1.64
C ALA A 53 15.90 26.94 1.08
N TRP A 54 15.87 27.28 -0.21
CA TRP A 54 16.97 27.95 -0.88
C TRP A 54 16.59 29.36 -1.33
N CYS A 55 17.41 30.35 -0.98
CA CYS A 55 17.28 31.73 -1.47
C CYS A 55 18.09 31.93 -2.76
N TYR A 56 17.40 32.17 -3.87
CA TYR A 56 18.03 32.42 -5.17
C TYR A 56 18.09 33.90 -5.56
N ASP A 57 17.84 34.81 -4.61
CA ASP A 57 17.94 36.26 -4.82
C ASP A 57 19.38 36.65 -5.24
N PRO A 58 19.59 37.28 -6.41
CA PRO A 58 20.91 37.74 -6.82
C PRO A 58 21.51 38.77 -5.86
N ASN A 59 20.69 39.56 -5.15
CA ASN A 59 21.08 40.61 -4.22
C ASN A 59 21.19 40.14 -2.75
N PHE A 60 21.17 38.83 -2.51
CA PHE A 60 21.20 38.26 -1.16
C PHE A 60 22.52 38.51 -0.43
N GLY A 61 23.62 38.79 -1.15
CA GLY A 61 24.94 39.00 -0.59
C GLY A 61 25.65 37.69 -0.26
N ASN A 62 26.53 37.72 0.75
CA ASN A 62 27.32 36.56 1.21
C ASN A 62 26.68 35.78 2.36
N GLU A 63 25.39 36.01 2.62
CA GLU A 63 24.62 35.27 3.62
C GLU A 63 24.34 33.84 3.16
N PRO A 64 24.22 32.86 4.09
CA PRO A 64 23.91 31.48 3.74
C PRO A 64 22.54 31.40 3.06
N ARG A 65 22.55 30.98 1.79
CA ARG A 65 21.35 30.87 0.96
C ARG A 65 20.43 29.74 1.36
N CYS A 66 20.97 28.70 1.99
CA CYS A 66 20.17 27.59 2.51
C CYS A 66 19.73 27.90 3.95
N PHE A 67 18.44 27.88 4.20
CA PHE A 67 17.85 28.24 5.49
C PHE A 67 16.69 27.32 5.85
N ASP A 68 16.26 27.37 7.11
CA ASP A 68 15.06 26.67 7.58
C ASP A 68 13.90 27.69 7.65
N PRO A 69 12.83 27.53 6.85
CA PRO A 69 11.70 28.46 6.84
C PRO A 69 10.86 28.42 8.12
N GLU A 70 10.97 27.38 8.96
CA GLU A 70 10.22 27.26 10.22
C GLU A 70 10.91 27.99 11.38
N LEU A 71 12.23 28.24 11.28
CA LEU A 71 12.99 28.96 12.30
C LEU A 71 12.72 30.47 12.22
N LYS A 72 11.79 30.95 13.04
CA LYS A 72 11.42 32.38 13.18
C LYS A 72 12.54 33.32 13.66
N PHE A 73 13.72 32.80 14.00
CA PHE A 73 14.77 33.54 14.71
C PHE A 73 15.96 34.00 13.86
N GLN A 74 15.91 33.87 12.53
CA GLN A 74 16.93 34.49 11.68
C GLN A 74 16.61 35.98 11.51
N GLN A 75 17.08 36.78 12.48
CA GLN A 75 17.08 38.25 12.44
C GLN A 75 18.00 38.86 11.35
N HIS A 76 18.58 38.03 10.48
CA HIS A 76 19.41 38.47 9.35
C HIS A 76 18.63 38.27 8.05
N LYS A 77 18.33 39.38 7.37
CA LYS A 77 17.83 39.53 5.99
C LYS A 77 16.95 38.36 5.51
N LYS A 78 15.65 38.41 5.82
CA LYS A 78 14.64 37.48 5.28
C LYS A 78 14.73 37.48 3.75
N CYS A 79 14.94 36.31 3.15
CA CYS A 79 14.85 36.15 1.70
C CYS A 79 13.46 36.58 1.21
N PRO A 80 13.33 37.45 0.19
CA PRO A 80 12.03 37.82 -0.34
C PRO A 80 11.29 36.58 -0.86
N GLU A 81 9.98 36.49 -0.61
CA GLU A 81 9.20 35.25 -0.85
C GLU A 81 9.21 34.80 -2.30
N GLU A 82 9.30 35.74 -3.25
CA GLU A 82 9.47 35.47 -4.68
C GLU A 82 10.79 34.75 -5.00
N PHE A 83 11.84 34.95 -4.21
CA PHE A 83 13.15 34.34 -4.37
C PHE A 83 13.38 33.12 -3.47
N VAL A 84 12.32 32.60 -2.83
CA VAL A 84 12.38 31.38 -2.03
C VAL A 84 12.05 30.18 -2.90
N PHE A 85 13.01 29.27 -3.05
CA PHE A 85 12.80 27.95 -3.64
C PHE A 85 12.64 26.90 -2.55
N PHE A 86 11.38 26.47 -2.34
CA PHE A 86 11.01 25.45 -1.37
C PHE A 86 10.02 24.46 -2.02
N PRO A 87 10.51 23.49 -2.83
CA PRO A 87 9.66 22.57 -3.55
C PRO A 87 9.03 21.56 -2.58
N ASP A 88 7.72 21.39 -2.69
CA ASP A 88 6.97 20.37 -1.98
C ASP A 88 6.63 19.16 -2.85
N ASN A 89 6.16 18.09 -2.20
CA ASN A 89 5.63 16.92 -2.88
C ASN A 89 4.30 17.29 -3.55
N ILE A 90 4.16 17.01 -4.85
CA ILE A 90 2.94 17.25 -5.63
C ILE A 90 2.42 15.92 -6.16
N GLN A 91 1.14 15.66 -5.95
CA GLN A 91 0.43 14.50 -6.48
C GLN A 91 -0.70 14.93 -7.40
N ASN A 92 -0.70 14.41 -8.63
CA ASN A 92 -1.76 14.62 -9.61
C ASN A 92 -2.38 13.28 -10.01
N PHE A 93 -3.71 13.19 -10.01
CA PHE A 93 -4.42 12.01 -10.50
C PHE A 93 -4.55 12.07 -12.03
N VAL A 94 -3.96 11.11 -12.73
CA VAL A 94 -4.09 10.98 -14.19
C VAL A 94 -5.29 10.11 -14.53
N THR A 95 -5.52 9.05 -13.75
CA THR A 95 -6.66 8.14 -13.89
C THR A 95 -7.10 7.69 -12.52
N ASN A 96 -8.35 8.01 -12.18
CA ASN A 96 -8.95 7.72 -10.88
C ASN A 96 -10.43 7.34 -11.05
N LEU A 97 -10.66 6.23 -11.74
CA LEU A 97 -11.96 5.61 -11.89
C LEU A 97 -12.50 5.19 -10.53
N GLU A 98 -13.80 5.40 -10.34
CA GLU A 98 -14.50 4.97 -9.14
C GLU A 98 -14.49 3.46 -9.00
N LEU A 99 -14.44 3.00 -7.75
CA LEU A 99 -14.53 1.58 -7.43
C LEU A 99 -15.92 1.05 -7.80
N THR A 100 -15.97 -0.12 -8.43
CA THR A 100 -17.24 -0.79 -8.75
C THR A 100 -17.91 -1.21 -7.46
N LYS A 101 -19.00 -0.51 -7.09
CA LYS A 101 -19.79 -0.83 -5.89
C LYS A 101 -20.87 -1.87 -6.23
N VAL A 102 -21.01 -2.83 -5.32
CA VAL A 102 -22.13 -3.76 -5.08
C VAL A 102 -23.42 -3.26 -5.73
N HIS A 103 -23.77 -3.77 -6.91
CA HIS A 103 -25.14 -3.69 -7.39
C HIS A 103 -25.87 -4.92 -6.86
N LYS A 104 -26.44 -4.79 -5.66
CA LYS A 104 -27.63 -5.56 -5.33
C LYS A 104 -28.69 -5.17 -6.36
N GLY A 105 -29.11 -6.16 -7.15
CA GLY A 105 -29.81 -6.01 -8.42
C GLY A 105 -30.85 -4.89 -8.51
N VAL A 106 -30.87 -4.25 -9.66
CA VAL A 106 -32.11 -3.72 -10.25
C VAL A 106 -32.30 -4.45 -11.56
N ILE A 107 -33.14 -5.49 -11.52
CA ILE A 107 -33.98 -5.82 -12.67
C ILE A 107 -34.99 -4.68 -12.71
N ASP A 108 -34.75 -3.68 -13.54
CA ASP A 108 -35.85 -2.95 -14.13
C ASP A 108 -35.43 -2.52 -15.52
N GLY A 109 -36.31 -2.82 -16.48
CA GLY A 109 -36.10 -2.53 -17.87
C GLY A 109 -36.21 -1.03 -18.12
N ASP A 110 -35.19 -0.27 -17.77
CA ASP A 110 -35.04 1.08 -18.31
C ASP A 110 -33.59 1.41 -18.64
N LYS A 111 -33.43 1.95 -19.85
CA LYS A 111 -32.17 2.35 -20.44
C LYS A 111 -31.64 3.56 -19.68
N THR A 112 -30.70 3.36 -18.78
CA THR A 112 -29.76 4.44 -18.42
C THR A 112 -28.33 3.97 -18.65
N ILE A 113 -27.87 4.25 -19.87
CA ILE A 113 -26.47 4.19 -20.25
C ILE A 113 -25.73 5.21 -19.37
N ALA A 114 -25.04 4.72 -18.34
CA ALA A 114 -23.97 5.49 -17.69
C ALA A 114 -22.84 5.68 -18.71
N LYS A 115 -22.99 6.74 -19.51
CA LYS A 115 -22.10 7.17 -20.56
C LYS A 115 -20.87 7.81 -19.92
N GLY A 116 -19.85 7.01 -19.63
CA GLY A 116 -18.47 7.46 -19.40
C GLY A 116 -17.58 7.01 -20.56
N ILE A 117 -17.33 7.90 -21.52
CA ILE A 117 -16.54 7.72 -22.76
C ILE A 117 -15.03 7.83 -22.41
N GLY A 118 -14.07 7.08 -22.98
CA GLY A 118 -14.13 6.22 -24.15
C GLY A 118 -12.83 5.45 -24.48
N GLU A 119 -12.83 5.00 -25.75
CA GLU A 119 -11.76 4.47 -26.61
C GLU A 119 -11.31 2.99 -26.44
N SER A 120 -12.04 2.14 -27.16
CA SER A 120 -11.56 1.25 -28.24
C SER A 120 -10.25 0.47 -28.03
N TYR A 121 -10.39 -0.73 -27.48
CA TYR A 121 -9.62 -1.89 -27.94
C TYR A 121 -10.61 -2.93 -28.44
N ASN A 122 -10.59 -3.19 -29.75
CA ASN A 122 -11.28 -4.31 -30.36
C ASN A 122 -10.61 -5.62 -29.91
N ALA A 123 -11.10 -6.20 -28.83
CA ALA A 123 -10.85 -7.60 -28.47
C ALA A 123 -11.95 -8.10 -27.52
N GLY A 124 -12.90 -8.86 -28.07
CA GLY A 124 -13.67 -9.89 -27.36
C GLY A 124 -14.45 -9.48 -26.11
N GLY A 125 -15.73 -9.12 -26.30
CA GLY A 125 -16.75 -9.13 -25.25
C GLY A 125 -16.63 -7.99 -24.25
N VAL A 126 -17.72 -7.25 -24.06
CA VAL A 126 -17.87 -6.27 -22.99
C VAL A 126 -17.86 -7.03 -21.65
N ARG A 127 -16.67 -7.33 -21.14
CA ARG A 127 -16.47 -7.56 -19.72
C ARG A 127 -16.78 -6.24 -19.06
N ASP A 128 -17.86 -6.19 -18.30
CA ASP A 128 -18.16 -5.06 -17.43
C ASP A 128 -16.86 -4.70 -16.69
N LYS A 129 -16.36 -3.48 -16.90
CA LYS A 129 -15.01 -3.10 -16.46
C LYS A 129 -15.05 -2.90 -14.95
N MET A 130 -14.88 -3.99 -14.20
CA MET A 130 -14.79 -3.96 -12.74
C MET A 130 -13.50 -3.28 -12.29
N VAL A 131 -13.64 -2.21 -11.51
CA VAL A 131 -12.54 -1.43 -10.94
C VAL A 131 -12.48 -1.73 -9.44
N GLN A 132 -11.48 -2.49 -9.02
CA GLN A 132 -11.29 -2.88 -7.62
C GLN A 132 -10.27 -2.01 -6.88
N VAL A 133 -9.40 -1.30 -7.59
CA VAL A 133 -8.34 -0.47 -7.00
C VAL A 133 -8.37 0.92 -7.62
N ALA A 134 -8.24 1.94 -6.78
CA ALA A 134 -8.14 3.34 -7.19
C ALA A 134 -7.11 4.09 -6.31
N PRO A 135 -6.34 5.05 -6.86
CA PRO A 135 -6.30 5.47 -8.26
C PRO A 135 -5.54 4.47 -9.17
N GLN A 136 -5.80 4.48 -10.47
CA GLN A 136 -5.12 3.60 -11.43
C GLN A 136 -3.82 4.21 -11.96
N ARG A 137 -3.75 5.55 -12.01
CA ARG A 137 -2.56 6.26 -12.46
C ARG A 137 -2.42 7.61 -11.76
N ILE A 138 -1.26 7.82 -11.14
CA ILE A 138 -0.86 9.07 -10.51
C ILE A 138 0.45 9.58 -11.11
N ARG A 139 0.63 10.90 -11.12
CA ARG A 139 1.88 11.56 -11.44
C ARG A 139 2.37 12.26 -10.18
N LEU A 140 3.52 11.83 -9.69
CA LEU A 140 4.16 12.36 -8.48
C LEU A 140 5.37 13.21 -8.85
N LYS A 141 5.50 14.36 -8.20
CA LYS A 141 6.73 15.16 -8.14
C LYS A 141 7.16 15.15 -6.68
N LEU A 142 8.26 14.47 -6.38
CA LEU A 142 8.73 14.27 -5.01
C LEU A 142 9.95 15.14 -4.74
N ARG A 143 9.99 15.74 -3.56
CA ARG A 143 11.17 16.37 -2.98
C ARG A 143 12.06 15.27 -2.37
N PRO A 144 13.37 15.27 -2.66
CA PRO A 144 14.28 14.29 -2.07
C PRO A 144 14.25 14.36 -0.53
N GLY A 145 14.21 13.19 0.13
CA GLY A 145 14.20 13.08 1.59
C GLY A 145 12.87 13.41 2.27
N LYS A 146 11.85 13.89 1.56
CA LYS A 146 10.50 14.14 2.13
C LYS A 146 9.55 13.01 1.79
N LEU A 147 9.05 12.32 2.81
CA LEU A 147 8.08 11.24 2.68
C LEU A 147 6.76 11.75 2.05
N HIS A 148 6.17 10.93 1.18
CA HIS A 148 4.86 11.18 0.57
C HIS A 148 4.02 9.91 0.66
N SER A 149 2.89 9.99 1.35
CA SER A 149 1.96 8.87 1.49
C SER A 149 0.92 8.90 0.37
N ILE A 150 0.74 7.76 -0.30
CA ILE A 150 -0.26 7.59 -1.35
C ILE A 150 -1.41 6.80 -0.75
N GLU A 151 -2.61 7.37 -0.77
CA GLU A 151 -3.82 6.65 -0.38
C GLU A 151 -4.29 5.79 -1.55
N MET A 152 -4.44 4.49 -1.30
CA MET A 152 -5.01 3.53 -2.24
C MET A 152 -6.31 2.97 -1.65
N LYS A 153 -7.35 2.94 -2.48
CA LYS A 153 -8.67 2.42 -2.15
C LYS A 153 -8.86 1.08 -2.82
N TYR A 154 -9.39 0.12 -2.08
CA TYR A 154 -9.68 -1.22 -2.56
C TYR A 154 -11.14 -1.61 -2.25
N THR A 155 -11.78 -2.30 -3.17
CA THR A 155 -13.05 -3.01 -2.93
C THR A 155 -13.02 -4.36 -3.62
N GLN A 156 -13.62 -5.36 -2.99
CA GLN A 156 -13.79 -6.67 -3.60
C GLN A 156 -14.96 -6.60 -4.59
N ALA A 157 -14.74 -7.06 -5.83
CA ALA A 157 -15.83 -7.16 -6.79
C ALA A 157 -16.74 -8.36 -6.47
N GLU A 158 -18.04 -8.14 -6.55
CA GLU A 158 -19.02 -9.22 -6.62
C GLU A 158 -19.07 -9.79 -8.03
N ASP A 159 -19.35 -11.09 -8.16
CA ASP A 159 -19.43 -11.77 -9.46
C ASP A 159 -18.15 -11.66 -10.33
N TYR A 160 -16.98 -11.80 -9.68
CA TYR A 160 -15.71 -11.80 -10.40
C TYR A 160 -15.49 -13.14 -11.13
N PRO A 161 -15.10 -13.13 -12.44
CA PRO A 161 -14.95 -14.36 -13.20
C PRO A 161 -13.87 -15.26 -12.59
N MET A 162 -14.21 -16.54 -12.44
CA MET A 162 -13.32 -17.54 -11.85
C MET A 162 -12.98 -18.63 -12.85
N ASP A 163 -11.69 -18.90 -13.00
CA ASP A 163 -11.16 -20.03 -13.76
C ASP A 163 -10.56 -21.04 -12.76
N VAL A 164 -11.16 -22.23 -12.64
CA VAL A 164 -10.69 -23.29 -11.76
C VAL A 164 -10.12 -24.42 -12.61
N TYR A 165 -8.89 -24.83 -12.32
CA TYR A 165 -8.25 -25.98 -12.99
C TYR A 165 -8.07 -27.11 -11.99
N TYR A 166 -8.78 -28.21 -12.22
CA TYR A 166 -8.68 -29.42 -11.41
C TYR A 166 -7.64 -30.36 -12.01
N LEU A 167 -6.49 -30.49 -11.36
CA LEU A 167 -5.40 -31.38 -11.76
C LEU A 167 -5.38 -32.62 -10.87
N MET A 168 -5.62 -33.79 -11.45
CA MET A 168 -5.76 -35.05 -10.73
C MET A 168 -4.64 -36.04 -11.09
N GLY A 169 -4.05 -36.70 -10.09
CA GLY A 169 -3.19 -37.85 -10.35
C GLY A 169 -4.04 -39.07 -10.73
N LEU A 170 -3.77 -39.75 -11.83
CA LEU A 170 -4.39 -41.03 -12.15
C LEU A 170 -3.41 -42.16 -11.81
N SER A 171 -3.73 -42.95 -10.78
CA SER A 171 -3.00 -44.18 -10.43
C SER A 171 -3.99 -45.36 -10.39
N LYS A 172 -3.47 -46.61 -10.38
CA LYS A 172 -4.29 -47.83 -10.34
C LYS A 172 -5.22 -47.90 -9.12
N SER A 173 -4.95 -47.16 -8.05
CA SER A 173 -5.84 -47.04 -6.88
C SER A 173 -7.01 -46.06 -7.07
N MET A 174 -7.08 -45.38 -8.21
CA MET A 174 -8.13 -44.40 -8.53
C MET A 174 -9.08 -44.90 -9.63
N SER A 175 -9.10 -46.20 -9.91
CA SER A 175 -9.94 -46.85 -10.94
C SER A 175 -11.44 -46.74 -10.67
N ASP A 176 -11.84 -46.70 -9.39
CA ASP A 176 -13.24 -46.89 -8.97
C ASP A 176 -13.86 -45.59 -8.46
N ASN A 177 -13.78 -44.52 -9.27
CA ASN A 177 -14.12 -43.18 -8.82
C ASN A 177 -15.28 -42.54 -9.62
N GLU A 178 -16.44 -43.19 -9.68
CA GLU A 178 -17.72 -42.55 -10.07
C GLU A 178 -17.99 -41.25 -9.26
N LYS A 179 -17.43 -41.18 -8.04
CA LYS A 179 -17.45 -40.02 -7.16
C LYS A 179 -16.86 -38.74 -7.77
N LEU A 180 -15.95 -38.86 -8.74
CA LEU A 180 -15.31 -37.69 -9.37
C LEU A 180 -16.25 -36.95 -10.32
N LEU A 181 -17.14 -37.66 -11.01
CA LEU A 181 -18.15 -37.05 -11.87
C LEU A 181 -19.13 -36.24 -11.03
N HIS A 182 -19.62 -36.82 -9.94
CA HIS A 182 -20.48 -36.11 -8.98
C HIS A 182 -19.78 -34.94 -8.29
N LEU A 183 -18.47 -35.03 -8.04
CA LEU A 183 -17.69 -33.92 -7.49
C LEU A 183 -17.61 -32.74 -8.48
N GLY A 184 -17.36 -33.02 -9.76
CA GLY A 184 -17.32 -32.00 -10.81
C GLY A 184 -18.64 -31.26 -10.97
N GLU A 185 -19.76 -31.99 -10.96
CA GLU A 185 -21.11 -31.43 -11.04
C GLU A 185 -21.45 -30.56 -9.81
N ARG A 186 -21.16 -31.06 -8.60
CA ARG A 186 -21.38 -30.30 -7.36
C ARG A 186 -20.52 -29.05 -7.29
N LEU A 187 -19.26 -29.13 -7.72
CA LEU A 187 -18.36 -27.98 -7.79
C LEU A 187 -18.92 -26.93 -8.76
N ALA A 188 -19.25 -27.32 -9.99
CA ALA A 188 -19.81 -26.40 -10.98
C ALA A 188 -21.11 -25.73 -10.49
N THR A 189 -21.99 -26.47 -9.83
CA THR A 189 -23.24 -25.94 -9.28
C THR A 189 -22.98 -24.95 -8.14
N THR A 190 -22.08 -25.30 -7.21
CA THR A 190 -21.74 -24.45 -6.07
C THR A 190 -21.03 -23.18 -6.53
N THR A 191 -20.11 -23.29 -7.49
CA THR A 191 -19.36 -22.13 -8.00
C THR A 191 -20.21 -21.22 -8.87
N LYS A 192 -21.21 -21.75 -9.59
CA LYS A 192 -22.21 -20.96 -10.32
C LYS A 192 -23.10 -20.10 -9.40
N GLN A 193 -23.25 -20.48 -8.12
CA GLN A 193 -23.94 -19.65 -7.12
C GLN A 193 -23.08 -18.46 -6.65
N LEU A 194 -21.76 -18.50 -6.86
CA LEU A 194 -20.82 -17.46 -6.46
C LEU A 194 -20.46 -16.50 -7.61
N THR A 195 -20.40 -16.99 -8.84
CA THR A 195 -20.19 -16.17 -10.04
C THR A 195 -20.96 -16.69 -11.24
N SER A 196 -21.49 -15.77 -12.04
CA SER A 196 -22.10 -16.01 -13.35
C SER A 196 -21.08 -16.43 -14.41
N HIS A 197 -19.81 -16.09 -14.25
CA HIS A 197 -18.74 -16.35 -15.20
C HIS A 197 -17.71 -17.34 -14.62
N PHE A 198 -17.99 -18.63 -14.74
CA PHE A 198 -17.12 -19.71 -14.25
C PHE A 198 -16.60 -20.58 -15.40
N ARG A 199 -15.30 -20.91 -15.38
CA ARG A 199 -14.69 -21.92 -16.26
C ARG A 199 -14.02 -23.01 -15.44
N LEU A 200 -14.26 -24.26 -15.82
CA LEU A 200 -13.64 -25.43 -15.21
C LEU A 200 -12.76 -26.15 -16.24
N GLY A 201 -11.48 -26.26 -15.94
CA GLY A 201 -10.54 -27.12 -16.66
C GLY A 201 -10.26 -28.39 -15.86
N PHE A 202 -10.02 -29.49 -16.57
CA PHE A 202 -9.62 -30.76 -15.97
C PHE A 202 -8.34 -31.25 -16.62
N GLY A 203 -7.38 -31.68 -15.80
CA GLY A 203 -6.14 -32.27 -16.23
C GLY A 203 -5.81 -33.49 -15.40
N THR A 204 -5.12 -34.45 -16.02
CA THR A 204 -4.61 -35.61 -15.30
C THR A 204 -3.13 -35.78 -15.53
N PHE A 205 -2.42 -36.25 -14.51
CA PHE A 205 -1.03 -36.67 -14.65
C PHE A 205 -0.86 -38.10 -14.17
N VAL A 206 0.03 -38.82 -14.85
CA VAL A 206 0.56 -40.11 -14.42
C VAL A 206 2.04 -39.91 -14.16
N ASP A 207 2.62 -40.75 -13.31
CA ASP A 207 4.05 -40.71 -13.03
C ASP A 207 4.87 -40.81 -14.32
N LYS A 208 6.09 -40.28 -14.28
CA LYS A 208 7.00 -40.29 -15.43
C LYS A 208 7.17 -41.73 -15.90
N VAL A 209 6.99 -41.96 -17.21
CA VAL A 209 7.26 -43.27 -17.82
C VAL A 209 8.77 -43.48 -17.85
N VAL A 210 9.30 -43.99 -16.74
CA VAL A 210 10.67 -44.48 -16.63
C VAL A 210 10.63 -45.99 -16.52
N MET A 211 11.51 -46.67 -17.25
CA MET A 211 11.70 -48.10 -17.04
C MET A 211 12.31 -48.31 -15.65
N SER A 212 11.50 -48.79 -14.72
CA SER A 212 11.97 -49.49 -13.52
C SER A 212 12.09 -50.96 -13.89
N ASN A 213 13.29 -51.53 -13.80
CA ASN A 213 13.58 -52.94 -14.09
C ASN A 213 12.65 -53.84 -13.25
N GLY A 214 11.59 -54.37 -13.85
CA GLY A 214 10.64 -55.19 -13.11
C GLY A 214 9.64 -55.89 -14.00
N ASN A 215 8.67 -55.17 -14.57
CA ASN A 215 7.46 -55.83 -15.07
C ASN A 215 7.05 -55.29 -16.45
N ASN A 216 7.81 -55.66 -17.49
CA ASN A 216 7.32 -55.67 -18.87
C ASN A 216 7.00 -57.13 -19.23
N LEU A 217 5.94 -57.67 -18.61
CA LEU A 217 5.24 -58.81 -19.22
C LEU A 217 4.22 -58.19 -20.17
N THR A 218 4.60 -58.13 -21.44
CA THR A 218 3.69 -57.91 -22.55
C THR A 218 2.50 -58.88 -22.40
N GLU A 219 1.32 -58.34 -22.08
CA GLU A 219 0.06 -59.11 -22.14
C GLU A 219 -0.18 -59.52 -23.60
N LYS A 220 -0.45 -60.80 -23.78
CA LYS A 220 -0.73 -61.46 -25.06
C LYS A 220 -2.23 -61.66 -25.21
#